data_AF-A0A6L6J1P4-F1
#
_entry.id   AF-A0A6L6J1P4-F1
#
_cell.length_a   1.000
_cell.length_b   1.000
_cell.length_c   1.000
_cell.angle_alpha   90.00
_cell.angle_beta   90.00
_cell.angle_gamma   90.00
#
_symmetry.space_group_name_H-M   'P 1'
#
loop_
_entity.id
_entity.type
_entity.pdbx_description
1 polymer ?
#
loop_
_entity_poly.entity_id
_entity_poly.type
_entity_poly.pdbx_seq_one_letter_code
_entity_poly.pdbx_strand_id
1 'polypeptide(L)' 'MTKNKPLIGVQGEVGELGDAFSAKARRGRPTMLPERRKVRQNVMINPDVAERLEDLGNKSAFVNDALRKALG' A
#
# COMPACT_ATOMS: atom_id res chain seq x y z
N MET A 1 -12.63 -28.42 7.43
CA MET A 1 -12.73 -27.12 6.75
C MET A 1 -13.42 -27.33 5.41
N THR A 2 -14.66 -26.88 5.27
CA THR A 2 -15.44 -27.01 4.03
C THR A 2 -14.83 -26.13 2.95
N LYS A 3 -14.41 -26.73 1.83
CA LYS A 3 -13.88 -25.99 0.68
C LYS A 3 -14.95 -25.01 0.18
N ASN A 4 -14.63 -23.71 0.14
CA ASN A 4 -15.53 -22.72 -0.47
C ASN A 4 -15.72 -23.09 -1.94
N LYS A 5 -16.98 -23.09 -2.41
CA LYS A 5 -17.27 -23.26 -3.84
C LYS A 5 -16.53 -22.17 -4.63
N PRO A 6 -15.91 -22.52 -5.77
CA PRO A 6 -15.29 -21.53 -6.64
C PRO A 6 -16.33 -20.51 -7.11
N LEU A 7 -15.98 -19.22 -7.03
CA LEU A 7 -16.84 -18.10 -7.43
C LEU A 7 -16.86 -17.85 -8.95
N ILE A 8 -16.05 -18.61 -9.70
CA ILE A 8 -15.96 -18.57 -11.15
C ILE A 8 -16.36 -19.94 -11.67
N GLY A 9 -17.39 -19.96 -12.50
CA GLY A 9 -17.90 -21.17 -13.14
C GLY A 9 -16.98 -21.68 -14.25
N VAL A 10 -17.23 -22.91 -14.71
CA VAL A 10 -16.43 -23.58 -15.76
C VAL A 10 -16.46 -22.81 -17.10
N GLN A 11 -17.48 -21.99 -17.31
CA GLN A 11 -17.62 -21.14 -18.50
C GLN A 11 -17.07 -19.71 -18.31
N GLY A 12 -16.39 -19.44 -17.20
CA GLY A 12 -15.84 -18.11 -16.90
C GLY A 12 -16.86 -17.10 -16.36
N GLU A 13 -18.12 -17.50 -16.20
CA GLU A 13 -19.15 -16.67 -15.57
C GLU A 13 -18.88 -16.50 -14.07
N VAL A 14 -18.96 -15.26 -13.61
CA VAL A 14 -18.78 -14.90 -12.20
C VAL A 14 -20.13 -15.03 -11.50
N GLY A 15 -20.19 -15.89 -10.47
CA GLY A 15 -21.41 -16.09 -9.69
C GLY A 15 -21.75 -14.86 -8.84
N GLU A 16 -23.04 -14.72 -8.47
CA GLU A 16 -23.48 -13.62 -7.61
C GLU A 16 -22.76 -13.61 -6.26
N LEU A 17 -22.39 -12.41 -5.80
CA LEU A 17 -21.78 -12.19 -4.51
C LEU A 17 -22.85 -12.31 -3.42
N GLY A 18 -22.94 -13.50 -2.80
CA GLY A 18 -23.90 -13.77 -1.74
C GLY A 18 -23.57 -13.10 -0.40
N ASP A 19 -24.47 -13.26 0.56
CA ASP A 19 -24.43 -12.62 1.89
C ASP A 19 -23.11 -12.82 2.65
N ALA A 20 -22.46 -13.97 2.47
CA ALA A 20 -21.16 -14.26 3.10
C ALA A 20 -20.02 -13.36 2.60
N PHE A 21 -20.07 -12.91 1.34
CA PHE A 21 -19.12 -11.94 0.78
C PHE A 21 -19.41 -10.55 1.35
N SER A 22 -20.68 -10.14 1.29
CA SER A 22 -21.13 -8.83 1.77
C SER A 22 -20.89 -8.64 3.27
N ALA A 23 -21.04 -9.69 4.08
CA ALA A 23 -20.74 -9.65 5.53
C ALA A 23 -19.26 -9.38 5.85
N LYS A 24 -18.33 -9.71 4.94
CA LYS A 24 -16.88 -9.50 5.11
C LYS A 24 -16.34 -8.32 4.27
N ALA A 25 -17.15 -7.79 3.37
CA ALA A 25 -16.77 -6.68 2.52
C ALA A 25 -16.58 -5.41 3.36
N ARG A 26 -15.36 -4.88 3.35
CA ARG A 26 -15.06 -3.59 3.99
C ARG A 26 -15.30 -2.47 2.98
N ARG A 27 -16.12 -1.49 3.35
CA ARG A 27 -16.35 -0.29 2.53
C ARG A 27 -15.05 0.52 2.42
N GLY A 28 -14.81 1.11 1.25
CA GLY A 28 -13.67 2.01 0.98
C GLY A 28 -12.64 1.42 0.02
N ARG A 29 -11.62 2.23 -0.31
CA ARG A 29 -10.50 1.78 -1.16
C ARG A 29 -9.73 0.68 -0.42
N PRO A 30 -9.42 -0.46 -1.07
CA PRO A 30 -8.57 -1.49 -0.48
C PRO A 30 -7.30 -0.86 0.11
N THR A 31 -7.00 -1.20 1.35
CA THR A 31 -5.78 -0.74 2.00
C THR A 31 -4.58 -1.22 1.21
N MET A 32 -3.57 -0.36 1.09
CA MET A 32 -2.32 -0.73 0.42
C MET A 32 -1.73 -2.01 1.04
N LEU A 33 -1.27 -2.93 0.20
CA LEU A 33 -0.62 -4.17 0.63
C LEU A 33 0.51 -3.84 1.62
N PRO A 34 0.67 -4.61 2.71
CA PRO A 34 1.66 -4.31 3.75
C PRO A 34 3.07 -4.05 3.19
N GLU A 35 3.49 -4.86 2.21
CA GLU A 35 4.79 -4.79 1.54
C GLU A 35 5.04 -3.50 0.75
N ARG A 36 3.95 -2.79 0.38
CA ARG A 36 4.02 -1.55 -0.40
C ARG A 36 3.91 -0.30 0.48
N ARG A 37 3.73 -0.46 1.79
CA ARG A 37 3.59 0.66 2.72
C ARG A 37 4.97 1.26 3.00
N LYS A 38 5.04 2.60 3.08
CA LYS A 38 6.22 3.29 3.61
C LYS A 38 6.41 2.90 5.08
N VAL A 39 7.65 2.69 5.49
CA VAL A 39 8.02 2.41 6.88
C VAL A 39 8.52 3.70 7.51
N ARG A 40 8.08 4.00 8.74
CA ARG A 40 8.61 5.14 9.51
C ARG A 40 9.99 4.77 10.05
N GLN A 41 10.97 5.59 9.72
CA GLN A 41 12.34 5.50 10.23
C GLN A 41 12.71 6.86 10.83
N ASN A 42 13.38 6.86 11.98
CA ASN A 42 13.83 8.08 12.65
C ASN A 42 15.33 8.26 12.41
N VAL A 43 15.73 9.37 11.81
CA VAL A 43 17.13 9.73 11.57
C VAL A 43 17.34 11.20 11.92
N MET A 44 18.54 11.54 12.37
CA MET A 44 18.96 12.92 12.57
C MET A 44 19.68 13.39 11.31
N ILE A 45 19.32 14.58 10.82
CA ILE A 45 19.95 15.21 9.65
C ILE A 45 20.45 16.61 10.03
N ASN A 46 21.39 17.14 9.26
CA ASN A 46 21.92 18.47 9.50
C ASN A 46 20.85 19.56 9.29
N PRO A 47 20.93 20.69 10.01
CA PRO A 47 19.92 21.76 9.93
C PRO A 47 19.71 22.34 8.53
N ASP A 48 20.78 22.51 7.76
CA ASP A 48 20.75 23.02 6.38
C ASP A 48 20.01 22.07 5.43
N VAL A 49 20.15 20.76 5.64
CA VAL A 49 19.43 19.74 4.88
C VAL A 49 17.95 19.74 5.26
N ALA A 50 17.64 19.90 6.55
CA ALA A 50 16.26 19.96 7.03
C ALA A 50 15.52 21.16 6.43
N GLU A 51 16.14 22.35 6.42
CA GLU A 51 15.58 23.56 5.81
C GLU A 51 15.26 23.35 4.32
N ARG A 52 16.21 22.80 3.55
CA ARG A 52 15.99 22.48 2.14
C ARG A 52 14.90 21.44 1.90
N LEU A 53 14.69 20.52 2.82
CA LEU A 53 13.59 19.56 2.73
C LEU A 53 12.25 20.23 3.00
N GLU A 54 12.16 21.23 3.89
CA GLU A 54 10.93 22.00 4.15
C GLU A 54 10.40 22.70 2.90
N ASP A 55 11.29 23.18 2.03
CA ASP A 55 10.92 23.81 0.75
C ASP A 55 10.37 22.82 -0.28
N LEU A 56 10.52 21.50 -0.06
CA LEU A 56 10.02 20.48 -0.98
C LEU A 56 8.57 20.10 -0.64
N GLY A 57 7.72 20.08 -1.67
CA GLY A 57 6.34 19.61 -1.52
C GLY A 57 6.24 18.16 -1.03
N ASN A 58 7.03 17.23 -1.59
CA ASN A 58 7.00 15.81 -1.22
C ASN A 58 8.36 15.29 -0.76
N LYS A 59 8.72 15.64 0.48
CA LYS A 59 9.94 15.21 1.18
C LYS A 59 10.19 13.70 1.09
N SER A 60 9.15 12.90 1.37
CA SER A 60 9.30 11.45 1.39
C SER A 60 9.62 10.87 0.02
N ALA A 61 9.08 11.43 -1.07
CA ALA A 61 9.43 10.97 -2.41
C ALA A 61 10.91 11.26 -2.70
N PHE A 62 11.33 12.50 -2.46
CA PHE A 62 12.71 12.93 -2.65
C PHE A 62 13.71 12.09 -1.84
N VAL A 63 13.45 11.90 -0.53
CA VAL A 63 14.33 11.12 0.35
C VAL A 63 14.41 9.67 -0.11
N ASN A 64 13.30 9.04 -0.49
CA ASN A 64 13.33 7.66 -0.97
C ASN A 64 14.13 7.52 -2.28
N ASP A 65 14.00 8.47 -3.21
CA ASP A 65 14.75 8.43 -4.47
C ASP A 65 16.24 8.71 -4.27
N ALA A 66 16.59 9.63 -3.37
CA ALA A 66 17.98 9.87 -2.98
C ALA A 66 18.60 8.64 -2.31
N LEU A 67 17.89 8.01 -1.38
CA LEU A 67 18.36 6.81 -0.69
C LEU A 67 18.50 5.61 -1.63
N ARG A 68 17.55 5.40 -2.57
CA ARG A 68 17.70 4.34 -3.60
C ARG A 68 18.94 4.56 -4.45
N LYS A 69 19.18 5.78 -4.91
CA LYS A 69 20.39 6.09 -5.70
C LYS A 69 21.68 5.83 -4.91
N ALA A 70 21.66 6.06 -3.59
CA ALA A 70 22.84 5.88 -2.74
C ALA A 70 23.05 4.42 -2.30
N LEU A 71 21.98 3.65 -2.09
CA LEU A 71 22.02 2.29 -1.55
C LEU A 71 22.05 1.20 -2.63
N GLY A 72 21.69 1.54 -3.89
CA GLY A 72 21.50 0.57 -4.97
C GLY A 72 20.08 0.00 -5.01
#